data_AF-A0A183U7Z2-F1
#
_entry.id   AF-A0A183U7Z2-F1
#
_cell.length_a   1.000
_cell.length_b   1.000
_cell.length_c   1.000
_cell.angle_alpha   90.00
_cell.angle_beta   90.00
_cell.angle_gamma   90.00
#
_symmetry.space_group_name_H-M   'P 1'
#
loop_
_entity.id
_entity.type
_entity.pdbx_description
1 polymer ?
#
loop_
_entity_poly.entity_id
_entity_poly.type
_entity_poly.pdbx_seq_one_letter_code
_entity_poly.pdbx_strand_id
1 'polypeptide(L)' 'LRCDMMAFDYSGFGVSTGHSNEETIYENIDAVYRYMIKELGILEKEVILIGFSMGTAAVIDLAAKRQNVCLEHQPSLQ' A
#
# COMPACT_ATOMS: atom_id res chain seq x y z
N LEU A 1 7.80 -6.75 15.96
CA LEU A 1 8.40 -5.79 15.01
C LEU A 1 8.47 -4.42 15.69
N ARG A 2 9.55 -3.65 15.48
CA ARG A 2 9.61 -2.23 15.87
C ARG A 2 9.62 -1.43 14.57
N CYS A 3 8.46 -0.98 14.15
CA CYS A 3 8.24 -0.31 12.86
C CYS A 3 7.22 0.83 13.02
N ASP A 4 7.26 1.75 12.08
CA ASP A 4 6.23 2.78 11.89
C ASP A 4 5.12 2.23 10.98
N MET A 5 3.89 2.72 11.16
CA MET A 5 2.73 2.32 10.37
C MET A 5 2.25 3.48 9.50
N MET A 6 2.17 3.23 8.19
CA MET A 6 1.52 4.14 7.24
C MET A 6 0.21 3.53 6.78
N ALA A 7 -0.89 4.22 7.06
CA ALA A 7 -2.24 3.87 6.61
C ALA A 7 -2.82 5.04 5.81
N PHE A 8 -3.67 4.75 4.84
CA PHE A 8 -4.28 5.75 3.97
C PHE A 8 -5.68 5.29 3.54
N ASP A 9 -6.54 6.26 3.23
CA ASP A 9 -7.85 6.03 2.63
C ASP A 9 -7.74 6.06 1.11
N TYR A 10 -8.38 5.10 0.43
CA TYR A 10 -8.54 5.13 -1.03
C TYR A 10 -9.43 6.29 -1.47
N SER A 11 -9.26 6.76 -2.69
CA SER A 11 -10.12 7.76 -3.34
C SER A 11 -11.60 7.36 -3.21
N GLY A 12 -12.42 8.24 -2.65
CA GLY A 12 -13.86 8.04 -2.43
C GLY A 12 -14.23 7.20 -1.20
N PHE A 13 -13.26 6.84 -0.35
CA PHE A 13 -13.47 6.18 0.94
C PHE A 13 -13.04 7.06 2.11
N GLY A 14 -13.61 6.82 3.29
CA GLY A 14 -13.24 7.52 4.51
C GLY A 14 -13.35 9.04 4.37
N VAL A 15 -12.24 9.74 4.56
CA VAL A 15 -12.15 11.20 4.35
C VAL A 15 -11.59 11.59 2.97
N SER A 16 -11.10 10.62 2.19
CA SER A 16 -10.55 10.84 0.85
C SER A 16 -11.67 11.07 -0.17
N THR A 17 -11.72 12.25 -0.78
CA THR A 17 -12.62 12.55 -1.90
C THR A 17 -12.11 11.96 -3.22
N GLY A 18 -12.99 11.76 -4.19
CA GLY A 18 -12.62 11.31 -5.55
C GLY A 18 -13.49 10.15 -6.03
N HIS A 19 -13.10 9.55 -7.15
CA HIS A 19 -13.77 8.37 -7.69
C HIS A 19 -13.14 7.10 -7.14
N SER A 20 -13.99 6.16 -6.74
CA SER A 20 -13.58 4.82 -6.32
C SER A 20 -13.67 3.86 -7.50
N ASN A 21 -12.54 3.61 -8.15
CA ASN A 21 -12.41 2.57 -9.16
C ASN A 21 -11.05 1.84 -9.02
N GLU A 22 -10.91 0.72 -9.71
CA GLU A 22 -9.70 -0.13 -9.60
C GLU A 22 -8.40 0.62 -9.93
N GLU A 23 -8.40 1.43 -11.00
CA GLU A 23 -7.24 2.23 -11.38
C GLU A 23 -6.82 3.19 -10.27
N THR A 24 -7.78 3.94 -9.70
CA THR A 24 -7.50 4.89 -8.62
C THR A 24 -6.97 4.22 -7.36
N ILE A 25 -7.38 2.98 -7.05
CA ILE A 25 -6.87 2.22 -5.92
C ILE A 25 -5.37 1.93 -6.09
N TYR A 26 -4.96 1.52 -7.30
CA TYR A 26 -3.56 1.27 -7.62
C TYR A 26 -2.73 2.56 -7.65
N GLU A 27 -3.29 3.65 -8.15
CA GLU A 27 -2.65 4.97 -8.11
C GLU A 27 -2.45 5.45 -6.67
N ASN A 28 -3.43 5.23 -5.78
CA ASN A 28 -3.33 5.64 -4.38
C ASN A 28 -2.17 4.95 -3.65
N ILE A 29 -2.07 3.62 -3.74
CA ILE A 29 -0.99 2.90 -3.06
C ILE A 29 0.39 3.26 -3.66
N ASP A 30 0.47 3.49 -4.96
CA ASP A 30 1.71 3.93 -5.61
C ASP A 30 2.12 5.35 -5.17
N ALA A 31 1.16 6.27 -5.01
CA ALA A 31 1.42 7.61 -4.50
C ALA A 31 1.97 7.58 -3.06
N VAL A 32 1.36 6.77 -2.19
CA VAL A 32 1.82 6.58 -0.80
C VAL A 32 3.21 5.96 -0.76
N TYR A 33 3.46 4.92 -1.55
CA TYR A 33 4.78 4.31 -1.67
C TYR A 33 5.83 5.33 -2.12
N ARG A 34 5.56 6.09 -3.18
CA ARG A 34 6.48 7.14 -3.67
C ARG A 34 6.78 8.19 -2.61
N TYR A 35 5.77 8.59 -1.84
CA TYR A 35 5.95 9.53 -0.73
C TYR A 35 6.90 8.97 0.33
N MET A 36 6.72 7.70 0.74
CA MET A 36 7.61 7.04 1.70
C MET A 36 9.07 7.02 1.22
N ILE A 37 9.30 6.68 -0.04
CA ILE A 37 10.68 6.55 -0.56
C ILE A 37 11.31 7.93 -0.80
N LYS A 38 10.58 8.86 -1.43
CA LYS A 38 11.15 10.13 -1.90
C LYS A 38 11.19 11.21 -0.84
N GLU A 39 10.10 11.35 -0.08
CA GLU A 39 9.95 12.46 0.87
C GLU A 39 10.38 12.04 2.28
N LEU A 40 10.09 10.80 2.68
CA LEU A 40 10.51 10.28 3.99
C LEU A 40 11.88 9.57 3.97
N GLY A 41 12.43 9.29 2.79
CA GLY A 41 13.75 8.66 2.66
C GLY A 41 13.82 7.21 3.13
N ILE A 42 12.67 6.50 3.20
CA ILE A 42 12.62 5.09 3.61
C ILE A 42 13.22 4.25 2.48
N LEU A 43 14.06 3.26 2.83
CA LEU A 43 14.61 2.34 1.83
C LEU A 43 13.54 1.34 1.39
N GLU A 44 13.45 1.05 0.09
CA GLU A 44 12.43 0.13 -0.46
C GLU A 44 12.41 -1.23 0.26
N LYS A 45 13.59 -1.77 0.58
CA LYS A 45 13.78 -3.05 1.29
C LYS A 45 13.28 -3.05 2.74
N GLU A 46 13.02 -1.88 3.31
CA GLU A 46 12.48 -1.70 4.66
C GLU A 46 10.96 -1.54 4.65
N VAL A 47 10.34 -1.50 3.46
CA VAL A 47 8.89 -1.42 3.29
C VAL A 47 8.28 -2.82 3.30
N ILE A 48 7.36 -3.03 4.24
CA ILE A 48 6.52 -4.24 4.32
C ILE A 48 5.11 -3.84 3.88
N LEU A 49 4.60 -4.52 2.87
CA LEU A 49 3.24 -4.30 2.38
C LEU A 49 2.26 -5.24 3.07
N ILE A 50 1.20 -4.67 3.64
CA ILE A 50 0.13 -5.40 4.33
C ILE A 50 -1.19 -4.98 3.71
N GLY A 51 -1.98 -5.95 3.21
CA GLY A 51 -3.25 -5.68 2.55
C GLY A 51 -4.31 -6.74 2.87
N PHE A 52 -5.53 -6.29 3.17
CA PHE A 52 -6.69 -7.14 3.46
C PHE A 52 -7.82 -6.87 2.45
N SER A 53 -8.53 -7.93 2.03
CA SER A 53 -9.65 -7.82 1.08
C SER A 53 -9.24 -7.03 -0.18
N MET A 54 -9.89 -5.91 -0.47
CA MET A 54 -9.52 -5.01 -1.58
C MET A 54 -8.07 -4.52 -1.49
N GLY A 55 -7.56 -4.27 -0.29
CA GLY A 55 -6.17 -3.87 -0.07
C GLY A 55 -5.17 -4.96 -0.44
N THR A 56 -5.57 -6.23 -0.44
CA THR A 56 -4.71 -7.34 -0.92
C THR A 56 -4.39 -7.18 -2.40
N ALA A 57 -5.38 -6.80 -3.23
CA ALA A 57 -5.15 -6.54 -4.65
C ALA A 57 -4.19 -5.36 -4.86
N ALA A 58 -4.37 -4.28 -4.09
CA ALA A 58 -3.52 -3.09 -4.17
C ALA A 58 -2.05 -3.39 -3.83
N VAL A 59 -1.80 -4.13 -2.73
CA VAL A 59 -0.41 -4.46 -2.34
C VAL A 59 0.25 -5.46 -3.29
N ILE A 60 -0.50 -6.41 -3.85
CA ILE A 60 0.01 -7.37 -4.84
C ILE A 60 0.40 -6.64 -6.12
N ASP A 61 -0.46 -5.73 -6.61
CA ASP A 61 -0.18 -4.93 -7.80
C ASP A 61 1.09 -4.08 -7.60
N LEU A 62 1.22 -3.41 -6.46
CA LEU A 62 2.42 -2.62 -6.15
C LEU A 62 3.67 -3.52 -6.10
N ALA A 63 3.61 -4.67 -5.42
CA ALA A 63 4.74 -5.59 -5.35
C ALA A 63 5.12 -6.19 -6.70
N ALA A 64 4.15 -6.46 -7.58
CA ALA A 64 4.44 -6.91 -8.94
C ALA A 64 5.22 -5.86 -9.75
N LYS A 65 5.07 -4.57 -9.41
CA LYS A 65 5.74 -3.43 -10.06
C LYS A 65 7.06 -3.00 -9.38
N ARG A 66 7.40 -3.56 -8.21
CA ARG A 66 8.56 -3.14 -7.39
C ARG A 66 9.38 -4.36 -6.96
N GLN A 67 10.64 -4.43 -7.39
CA GLN A 67 11.48 -5.63 -7.19
C GLN A 67 11.97 -5.81 -5.74
N ASN A 68 11.88 -4.79 -4.87
CA ASN A 68 12.56 -4.77 -3.56
C ASN A 68 11.62 -4.64 -2.36
N VAL A 69 10.30 -4.80 -2.52
CA VAL A 69 9.34 -4.71 -1.40
C VAL A 69 9.02 -6.10 -0.84
N CYS A 70 8.81 -6.21 0.48
CA CYS A 70 8.40 -7.46 1.11
C CYS A 70 6.87 -7.56 1.18
N LEU A 71 6.29 -8.67 0.68
CA LEU A 71 4.87 -8.99 0.81
C LEU A 71 4.65 -9.88 2.03
N GLU A 72 3.84 -9.43 3.00
CA GLU A 72 3.29 -10.34 4.02
C GLU A 72 1.81 -10.60 3.76
N HIS A 73 1.49 -11.87 3.52
CA HIS A 73 0.11 -12.35 3.52
C HIS A 73 -0.26 -12.81 4.93
N GLN A 74 -1.23 -12.13 5.56
CA GLN A 74 -1.86 -12.63 6.78
C GLN A 74 -2.87 -13.72 6.39
N PRO A 75 -2.64 -15.00 6.74
CA PRO A 75 -3.67 -16.02 6.55
C PRO A 75 -4.88 -15.63 7.42
N SER A 76 -6.07 -15.75 6.85
CA SER A 76 -7.32 -15.46 7.56
C SER A 76 -7.35 -16.20 8.90
N LEU A 77 -7.52 -15.47 10.01
CA LEU A 77 -7.86 -16.07 11.30
C LEU A 77 -9.10 -16.94 11.10
N GLN A 78 -8.96 -18.25 11.31
CA GLN A 78 -10.08 -19.12 11.63
C GLN A 78 -10.49 -18.90 13.08
#